data_AF-A0A9W4MT44-F1
#
_entry.id   AF-A0A9W4MT44-F1
#
_cell.length_a   1.000
_cell.length_b   1.000
_cell.length_c   1.000
_cell.angle_alpha   90.00
_cell.angle_beta   90.00
_cell.angle_gamma   90.00
#
_symmetry.space_group_name_H-M   'P 1'
#
loop_
_entity.id
_entity.type
_entity.pdbx_description
1 polymer ?
#
loop_
_entity_poly.entity_id
_entity_poly.type
_entity_poly.pdbx_seq_one_letter_code
_entity_poly.pdbx_strand_id
1 'polypeptide(L)'
;MSWNFMQIPQGIRGHVFELMALIKFVEKYWTDDSVEYKNGEESHEKVTAELSTAIKGLCTAFDDLVETHRKDHMLTGNVSDEANAGYFAWCKARQHMVRPNTHYNEGLHFQYARRATEHLRLRMGEEASISWAVAICAFYLVVTATVRMYVTSGSDVDYIDDQFPLEIPEL
;
A
#
# COMPACT_ATOMS: atom_id res chain seq x y z
N MET A 1 16.82 6.03 7.24
CA MET A 1 16.33 4.63 7.28
C MET A 1 16.95 3.90 6.09
N SER A 2 17.89 2.99 6.33
CA SER A 2 18.39 2.11 5.27
C SER A 2 17.45 0.92 5.16
N TRP A 3 16.69 0.85 4.08
CA TRP A 3 15.93 -0.33 3.74
C TRP A 3 16.92 -1.45 3.38
N ASN A 4 17.18 -2.37 4.31
CA ASN A 4 17.76 -3.64 3.93
C ASN A 4 16.69 -4.38 3.12
N PHE A 5 16.76 -4.28 1.79
CA PHE A 5 15.93 -5.04 0.83
C PHE A 5 16.11 -6.58 0.95
N MET A 6 16.93 -7.04 1.89
CA MET A 6 17.07 -8.43 2.26
C MET A 6 15.94 -8.79 3.25
N GLN A 7 14.97 -9.59 2.77
CA GLN A 7 13.98 -10.39 3.52
C GLN A 7 12.52 -9.91 3.60
N ILE A 8 11.96 -9.11 2.69
CA ILE A 8 10.48 -9.14 2.58
C ILE A 8 10.07 -10.55 2.14
N PRO A 9 9.30 -11.31 2.93
CA PRO A 9 8.95 -12.68 2.59
C PRO A 9 8.17 -12.73 1.26
N GLN A 10 8.54 -13.67 0.38
CA GLN A 10 7.91 -13.86 -0.93
C GLN A 10 6.37 -13.86 -0.90
N GLY A 11 5.76 -14.45 0.13
CA GLY A 11 4.32 -14.61 0.32
C GLY A 11 3.54 -13.30 0.46
N ILE A 12 4.20 -12.21 0.82
CA ILE A 12 3.59 -10.89 0.99
C ILE A 12 4.09 -9.85 -0.02
N ARG A 13 4.84 -10.28 -1.03
CA ARG A 13 5.47 -9.38 -2.01
C ARG A 13 4.44 -8.50 -2.74
N GLY A 14 3.23 -8.98 -2.95
CA GLY A 14 2.16 -8.17 -3.55
C GLY A 14 1.75 -6.98 -2.69
N HIS A 15 1.80 -7.09 -1.36
CA HIS A 15 1.47 -5.98 -0.45
C HIS A 15 2.51 -4.85 -0.51
N VAL A 16 3.77 -5.15 -0.88
CA VAL A 16 4.77 -4.11 -1.18
C VAL A 16 4.30 -3.23 -2.33
N PHE A 17 3.76 -3.85 -3.37
CA PHE A 17 3.27 -3.11 -4.53
C PHE A 17 2.00 -2.33 -4.22
N GLU A 18 1.14 -2.80 -3.31
CA GLU A 18 0.02 -2.01 -2.79
C GLU A 18 0.52 -0.76 -2.06
N LEU A 19 1.50 -0.91 -1.16
CA LEU A 19 2.13 0.24 -0.48
C LEU A 19 2.71 1.24 -1.48
N MET A 20 3.46 0.76 -2.48
CA MET A 20 4.02 1.64 -3.53
C MET A 20 2.94 2.32 -4.37
N ALA A 21 1.82 1.63 -4.65
CA ALA A 21 0.69 2.22 -5.36
C ALA A 21 0.09 3.38 -4.57
N LEU A 22 -0.15 3.18 -3.27
CA LEU A 22 -0.72 4.19 -2.39
C LEU A 22 0.19 5.41 -2.23
N ILE A 23 1.49 5.20 -1.99
CA ILE A 23 2.48 6.29 -1.92
C ILE A 23 2.52 7.07 -3.23
N LYS A 24 2.56 6.37 -4.37
CA LYS A 24 2.61 7.03 -5.68
C LYS A 24 1.31 7.78 -6.02
N PHE A 25 0.18 7.29 -5.52
CA PHE A 25 -1.12 7.91 -5.73
C PHE A 25 -1.21 9.29 -5.06
N VAL A 26 -0.75 9.42 -3.81
CA VAL A 26 -0.76 10.70 -3.10
C VAL A 26 0.38 11.64 -3.50
N GLU A 27 1.43 11.14 -4.16
CA GLU A 27 2.59 11.94 -4.60
C GLU A 27 2.20 13.21 -5.38
N LYS A 28 1.08 13.16 -6.13
CA LYS A 28 0.53 14.30 -6.88
C LYS A 28 0.41 15.56 -6.00
N TYR A 29 -0.03 15.44 -4.75
CA TYR A 29 -0.22 16.57 -3.84
C TYR A 29 1.08 17.18 -3.30
N TRP A 30 2.25 16.65 -3.70
CA TRP A 30 3.56 17.27 -3.39
C TRP A 30 4.28 17.79 -4.63
N THR A 31 4.11 17.11 -5.77
CA THR A 31 4.97 17.32 -6.95
C THR A 31 4.27 17.99 -8.11
N ASP A 32 2.93 18.05 -8.08
CA ASP A 32 2.15 18.63 -9.16
C ASP A 32 1.83 20.10 -8.85
N ASP A 33 2.60 20.99 -9.49
CA ASP A 33 2.46 22.44 -9.36
C ASP A 33 1.09 22.96 -9.84
N SER A 34 0.27 22.13 -10.50
CA SER A 34 -1.09 22.51 -10.92
C SER A 34 -2.14 22.38 -9.82
N VAL A 35 -1.81 21.76 -8.68
CA VAL A 35 -2.74 21.62 -7.55
C VAL A 35 -2.92 22.96 -6.85
N GLU A 36 -4.14 23.48 -6.86
CA GLU A 36 -4.48 24.74 -6.18
C GLU A 36 -4.99 24.51 -4.76
N TYR A 37 -4.44 25.24 -3.79
CA TYR A 37 -4.78 25.12 -2.37
C TYR A 37 -5.59 26.32 -1.86
N LYS A 38 -6.59 26.09 -1.01
CA LYS A 38 -7.60 27.10 -0.61
C LYS A 38 -7.00 28.34 0.06
N ASN A 39 -5.95 28.17 0.86
CA ASN A 39 -5.21 29.27 1.49
C ASN A 39 -3.74 29.33 1.02
N GLY A 40 -3.45 28.91 -0.22
CA GLY A 40 -2.08 28.88 -0.75
C GLY A 40 -1.15 28.01 0.10
N GLU A 41 0.04 28.55 0.40
CA GLU A 41 1.12 27.80 1.07
C GLU A 41 0.71 27.19 2.42
N GLU A 42 -0.09 27.89 3.23
CA GLU A 42 -0.51 27.36 4.54
C GLU A 42 -1.32 26.06 4.39
N SER A 43 -2.17 26.00 3.36
CA SER A 43 -2.94 24.78 3.05
C SER A 43 -2.06 23.69 2.45
N HIS A 44 -1.08 24.07 1.61
CA HIS A 44 -0.11 23.13 1.07
C HIS A 44 0.74 22.47 2.17
N GLU A 45 1.24 23.24 3.14
CA GLU A 45 1.99 22.72 4.30
C GLU A 45 1.14 21.76 5.13
N LYS A 46 -0.14 22.09 5.37
CA LYS A 46 -1.08 21.24 6.11
C LYS A 46 -1.38 19.94 5.38
N VAL A 47 -1.66 20.00 4.07
CA VAL A 47 -1.83 18.81 3.23
C VAL A 47 -0.59 17.93 3.30
N THR A 48 0.58 18.52 3.09
CA THR A 48 1.86 17.81 3.15
C THR A 48 2.07 17.11 4.50
N ALA A 49 1.79 17.80 5.61
CA ALA A 49 1.97 17.25 6.95
C ALA A 49 1.00 16.10 7.25
N GLU A 50 -0.28 16.26 6.91
CA GLU A 50 -1.32 15.24 7.14
C GLU A 50 -1.09 14.01 6.25
N LEU A 51 -0.83 14.20 4.95
CA LEU A 51 -0.53 13.10 4.04
C LEU A 51 0.77 12.38 4.40
N SER A 52 1.80 13.11 4.86
CA SER A 52 3.03 12.49 5.38
C SER A 52 2.77 11.63 6.61
N THR A 53 1.83 12.05 7.46
CA THR A 53 1.41 11.30 8.64
C THR A 53 0.66 10.03 8.23
N ALA A 54 -0.22 10.13 7.23
CA ALA A 54 -0.94 8.99 6.67
C ALA A 54 0.02 7.96 6.03
N ILE A 55 1.02 8.41 5.26
CA ILE A 55 2.07 7.54 4.71
C ILE A 55 2.87 6.86 5.82
N LYS A 56 3.26 7.58 6.88
CA LYS A 56 3.95 6.96 8.03
C LYS A 56 3.10 5.86 8.66
N GLY A 57 1.80 6.11 8.83
CA GLY A 57 0.84 5.11 9.30
C GLY A 57 0.79 3.86 8.41
N LEU A 58 0.75 4.04 7.08
CA LEU A 58 0.82 2.93 6.12
C LEU A 58 2.15 2.15 6.25
N CYS A 59 3.29 2.84 6.33
CA CYS A 59 4.58 2.18 6.49
C CYS A 59 4.65 1.36 7.78
N THR A 60 4.18 1.91 8.90
CA THR A 60 4.10 1.18 10.17
C THR A 60 3.19 -0.05 10.06
N ALA A 61 1.99 0.09 9.47
CA ALA A 61 1.10 -1.05 9.26
C ALA A 61 1.70 -2.12 8.34
N PHE A 62 2.49 -1.71 7.34
CA PHE A 62 3.22 -2.63 6.48
C PHE A 62 4.33 -3.37 7.23
N ASP A 63 5.10 -2.67 8.06
CA ASP A 63 6.13 -3.29 8.92
C ASP A 63 5.49 -4.32 9.88
N ASP A 64 4.34 -3.98 10.48
CA ASP A 64 3.58 -4.88 11.35
C ASP A 64 3.06 -6.12 10.58
N LEU A 65 2.62 -5.94 9.33
CA LEU A 65 2.23 -7.04 8.44
C LEU A 65 3.42 -7.97 8.19
N VAL A 66 4.59 -7.41 7.84
CA VAL A 66 5.82 -8.18 7.61
C VAL A 66 6.21 -8.96 8.85
N GLU A 67 6.18 -8.33 10.02
CA GLU A 67 6.54 -8.96 11.28
C GLU A 67 5.57 -10.10 11.64
N THR A 68 4.26 -9.85 11.56
CA THR A 68 3.22 -10.84 11.84
C THR A 68 3.35 -12.04 10.91
N HIS A 69 3.48 -11.80 9.60
CA HIS A 69 3.64 -12.89 8.63
C HIS A 69 4.92 -13.72 8.87
N ARG A 70 6.03 -13.07 9.24
CA ARG A 70 7.26 -13.80 9.60
C ARG A 70 7.06 -14.67 10.83
N LYS A 71 6.36 -14.19 11.86
CA LYS A 71 6.06 -14.97 13.08
C LYS A 71 5.20 -16.19 12.75
N ASP A 72 4.16 -16.03 11.94
CA ASP A 72 3.26 -17.11 11.52
C ASP A 72 3.99 -18.25 10.80
N HIS A 73 5.09 -17.93 10.10
CA HIS A 73 5.90 -18.89 9.38
C HIS A 73 7.22 -19.25 10.08
N MET A 74 7.40 -18.85 11.35
CA MET A 74 8.63 -19.09 12.12
C MET A 74 9.91 -18.59 11.40
N LEU A 75 9.78 -17.50 10.63
CA LEU A 75 10.87 -16.85 9.87
C LEU A 75 11.60 -15.79 10.70
N THR A 76 11.61 -15.93 12.02
CA THR A 76 12.21 -14.98 12.96
C THR A 76 13.43 -15.58 13.65
N GLY A 77 14.53 -14.81 13.75
CA GLY A 77 15.77 -15.28 14.39
C GLY A 77 16.50 -16.34 13.56
N ASN A 78 16.91 -17.45 14.19
CA ASN A 78 17.56 -18.57 13.50
C ASN A 78 16.48 -19.46 12.85
N VAL A 79 16.21 -19.22 11.57
CA VAL A 79 15.22 -19.98 10.80
C VAL A 79 15.72 -21.41 10.56
N SER A 80 14.95 -22.42 10.98
CA SER A 80 15.29 -23.83 10.76
C SER A 80 15.09 -24.23 9.28
N ASP A 81 15.77 -25.28 8.84
CA ASP A 81 15.57 -25.85 7.50
C ASP A 81 14.12 -26.31 7.29
N GLU A 82 13.48 -26.81 8.35
CA GLU A 82 12.07 -27.22 8.34
C GLU A 82 11.13 -26.02 8.14
N ALA A 83 11.36 -24.91 8.85
CA ALA A 83 10.57 -23.68 8.67
C ALA A 83 10.75 -23.11 7.24
N ASN A 84 11.98 -23.09 6.72
CA ASN A 84 12.26 -22.67 5.35
C ASN A 84 11.56 -23.55 4.32
N ALA A 85 11.63 -24.88 4.48
CA ALA A 85 10.99 -25.82 3.57
C ALA A 85 9.45 -25.71 3.61
N GLY A 86 8.88 -25.58 4.81
CA GLY A 86 7.45 -25.38 5.02
C GLY A 86 6.95 -24.07 4.38
N TYR A 87 7.69 -22.99 4.57
CA TYR A 87 7.37 -21.70 3.97
C TYR A 87 7.48 -21.71 2.43
N PHE A 88 8.52 -22.37 1.88
CA PHE A 88 8.64 -22.55 0.43
C PHE A 88 7.48 -23.36 -0.14
N ALA A 89 7.10 -24.46 0.51
CA ALA A 89 5.95 -25.26 0.12
C ALA A 89 4.64 -24.45 0.16
N TRP A 90 4.44 -23.65 1.21
CA TRP A 90 3.30 -22.74 1.34
C TRP A 90 3.24 -21.72 0.19
N CYS A 91 4.39 -21.12 -0.18
CA CYS A 91 4.46 -20.18 -1.30
C CYS A 91 4.14 -20.86 -2.63
N LYS A 92 4.72 -22.05 -2.87
CA LYS A 92 4.53 -22.82 -4.10
C LYS A 92 3.07 -23.24 -4.28
N ALA A 93 2.42 -23.63 -3.17
CA ALA A 93 1.00 -23.97 -3.15
C ALA A 93 0.08 -22.80 -3.50
N ARG A 94 0.53 -21.55 -3.38
CA ARG A 94 -0.27 -20.35 -3.71
C ARG A 94 0.11 -19.69 -5.03
N GLN A 95 1.23 -20.09 -5.65
CA GLN A 95 1.76 -19.46 -6.86
C GLN A 95 0.78 -19.50 -8.05
N HIS A 96 -0.04 -20.53 -8.15
CA HIS A 96 -1.02 -20.68 -9.24
C HIS A 96 -2.25 -19.76 -9.13
N MET A 97 -2.37 -19.01 -8.03
CA MET A 97 -3.46 -18.05 -7.83
C MET A 97 -3.12 -16.64 -8.29
N VAL A 98 -1.86 -16.42 -8.68
CA VAL A 98 -1.41 -15.17 -9.28
C VAL A 98 -2.13 -14.99 -10.60
N ARG A 99 -2.75 -13.81 -10.81
CA ARG A 99 -3.47 -13.48 -12.05
C ARG A 99 -2.57 -12.63 -12.95
N PRO A 100 -2.09 -13.16 -14.09
CA PRO A 100 -1.46 -12.34 -15.11
C PRO A 100 -2.51 -11.42 -15.74
N ASN A 101 -2.18 -10.15 -15.96
CA ASN A 101 -3.07 -9.21 -16.64
C ASN A 101 -2.40 -8.64 -17.89
N THR A 102 -3.18 -8.46 -18.96
CA THR A 102 -2.74 -7.95 -20.28
C THR A 102 -3.13 -6.49 -20.53
N HIS A 103 -3.87 -5.85 -19.62
CA HIS A 103 -4.33 -4.47 -19.79
C HIS A 103 -3.28 -3.44 -19.35
N TYR A 104 -3.17 -2.37 -20.14
CA TYR A 104 -2.20 -1.28 -19.95
C TYR A 104 -2.92 -0.05 -19.40
N ASN A 105 -2.52 0.39 -18.20
CA ASN A 105 -2.89 1.69 -17.63
C ASN A 105 -1.62 2.54 -17.51
N GLU A 106 -1.71 3.83 -17.84
CA GLU A 106 -0.54 4.72 -17.92
C GLU A 106 -0.01 5.15 -16.54
N GLY A 107 -0.89 5.38 -15.55
CA GLY A 107 -0.49 5.87 -14.22
C GLY A 107 0.38 4.90 -13.43
N LEU A 108 1.50 5.39 -12.87
CA LEU A 108 2.45 4.53 -12.13
C LEU A 108 1.82 3.88 -10.88
N HIS A 109 0.89 4.56 -10.19
CA HIS A 109 0.14 3.96 -9.08
C HIS A 109 -0.70 2.75 -9.54
N PHE A 110 -1.34 2.81 -10.71
CA PHE A 110 -2.05 1.66 -11.29
C PHE A 110 -1.10 0.54 -11.72
N GLN A 111 0.09 0.87 -12.22
CA GLN A 111 1.10 -0.15 -12.55
C GLN A 111 1.55 -0.93 -11.32
N TYR A 112 1.71 -0.24 -10.17
CA TYR A 112 2.00 -0.90 -8.90
C TYR A 112 0.82 -1.73 -8.40
N ALA A 113 -0.40 -1.20 -8.42
CA ALA A 113 -1.59 -1.97 -8.04
C ALA A 113 -1.75 -3.24 -8.89
N ARG A 114 -1.49 -3.17 -10.20
CA ARG A 114 -1.46 -4.34 -11.06
C ARG A 114 -0.39 -5.33 -10.63
N ARG A 115 0.84 -4.87 -10.40
CA ARG A 115 1.93 -5.74 -9.90
C ARG A 115 1.56 -6.42 -8.59
N ALA A 116 0.79 -5.77 -7.71
CA ALA A 116 0.29 -6.42 -6.50
C ALA A 116 -0.51 -7.69 -6.82
N THR A 117 -1.32 -7.69 -7.90
CA THR A 117 -2.11 -8.86 -8.35
C THR A 117 -1.27 -9.96 -9.01
N GLU A 118 -0.11 -9.60 -9.55
CA GLU A 118 0.86 -10.49 -10.20
C GLU A 118 1.84 -11.12 -9.20
N HIS A 119 1.72 -10.80 -7.92
CA HIS A 119 2.57 -11.31 -6.86
C HIS A 119 1.75 -11.89 -5.71
N LEU A 120 2.37 -12.79 -4.94
CA LEU A 120 1.71 -13.42 -3.80
C LEU A 120 1.31 -12.37 -2.76
N ARG A 121 0.07 -12.49 -2.29
CA ARG A 121 -0.53 -11.70 -1.22
C ARG A 121 -1.23 -12.64 -0.25
N LEU A 122 -1.40 -12.16 0.96
CA LEU A 122 -2.33 -12.76 1.90
C LEU A 122 -3.76 -12.62 1.37
N ARG A 123 -4.59 -13.58 1.73
CA ARG A 123 -6.02 -13.61 1.43
C ARG A 123 -6.78 -12.90 2.54
N MET A 124 -7.94 -12.37 2.17
CA MET A 124 -8.93 -11.89 3.14
C MET A 124 -9.25 -13.01 4.14
N GLY A 125 -9.07 -12.73 5.44
CA GLY A 125 -9.22 -13.68 6.54
C GLY A 125 -7.91 -14.15 7.18
N GLU A 126 -6.76 -13.94 6.53
CA GLU A 126 -5.46 -14.08 7.20
C GLU A 126 -5.24 -12.82 8.09
N GLU A 127 -4.88 -12.99 9.36
CA GLU A 127 -4.88 -11.92 10.38
C GLU A 127 -4.13 -10.66 9.94
N ALA A 128 -2.89 -10.82 9.44
CA ALA A 128 -2.09 -9.70 8.97
C ALA A 128 -2.69 -9.00 7.74
N SER A 129 -3.52 -9.69 6.94
CA SER A 129 -4.25 -9.10 5.82
C SER A 129 -5.38 -8.19 6.27
N ILE A 130 -6.02 -8.50 7.41
CA ILE A 130 -7.14 -7.70 7.95
C ILE A 130 -6.60 -6.36 8.46
N SER A 131 -5.52 -6.39 9.26
CA SER A 131 -4.88 -5.17 9.76
C SER A 131 -4.40 -4.27 8.62
N TRP A 132 -3.85 -4.86 7.56
CA TRP A 132 -3.46 -4.13 6.37
C TRP A 132 -4.65 -3.49 5.64
N ALA A 133 -5.74 -4.23 5.46
CA ALA A 133 -6.97 -3.70 4.86
C ALA A 133 -7.54 -2.51 5.65
N VAL A 134 -7.55 -2.60 6.99
CA VAL A 134 -7.96 -1.49 7.87
C VAL A 134 -7.06 -0.27 7.69
N ALA A 135 -5.74 -0.47 7.56
CA ALA A 135 -4.80 0.62 7.31
C ALA A 135 -5.03 1.30 5.96
N ILE A 136 -5.36 0.55 4.91
CA ILE A 136 -5.75 1.10 3.59
C ILE A 136 -7.01 1.95 3.71
N CYS A 137 -8.04 1.46 4.41
CA CYS A 137 -9.28 2.21 4.63
C CYS A 137 -9.02 3.52 5.42
N ALA A 138 -8.24 3.44 6.50
CA ALA A 138 -7.88 4.61 7.29
C ALA A 138 -7.08 5.63 6.46
N PHE A 139 -6.14 5.17 5.64
CA PHE A 139 -5.40 6.01 4.72
C PHE A 139 -6.33 6.71 3.72
N TYR A 140 -7.20 5.97 3.04
CA TYR A 140 -8.16 6.54 2.09
C TYR A 140 -9.03 7.62 2.74
N LEU A 141 -9.55 7.38 3.95
CA LEU A 141 -10.36 8.34 4.69
C LEU A 141 -9.58 9.62 5.04
N VAL A 142 -8.33 9.49 5.49
CA VAL A 142 -7.48 10.64 5.81
C VAL A 142 -7.18 11.43 4.53
N VAL A 143 -6.72 10.79 3.46
CA VAL A 143 -6.43 11.47 2.18
C VAL A 143 -7.66 12.22 1.68
N THR A 144 -8.82 11.56 1.69
CA THR A 144 -10.10 12.14 1.25
C THR A 144 -10.45 13.38 2.08
N ALA A 145 -10.36 13.29 3.40
CA ALA A 145 -10.67 14.39 4.30
C ALA A 145 -9.70 15.56 4.12
N THR A 146 -8.39 15.29 4.11
CA THR A 146 -7.32 16.29 3.95
C THR A 146 -7.48 17.04 2.62
N VAL A 147 -7.61 16.32 1.50
CA VAL A 147 -7.71 16.96 0.18
C VAL A 147 -9.00 17.77 0.07
N ARG A 148 -10.15 17.23 0.48
CA ARG A 148 -11.43 17.98 0.48
C ARG A 148 -11.38 19.23 1.34
N MET A 149 -10.61 19.19 2.45
CA MET A 149 -10.47 20.31 3.35
C MET A 149 -9.63 21.44 2.74
N TYR A 150 -8.51 21.11 2.09
CA TYR A 150 -7.47 22.10 1.76
C TYR A 150 -7.24 22.36 0.26
N VAL A 151 -7.73 21.51 -0.64
CA VAL A 151 -7.57 21.67 -2.11
C VAL A 151 -8.80 22.38 -2.70
N THR A 152 -8.56 23.31 -3.62
CA THR A 152 -9.59 24.19 -4.20
C THR A 152 -10.29 23.55 -5.39
N SER A 153 -9.52 22.86 -6.24
CA SER A 153 -10.00 22.32 -7.50
C SER A 153 -10.88 21.09 -7.30
N GLY A 154 -12.08 21.11 -7.88
CA GLY A 154 -12.99 19.97 -7.88
C GLY A 154 -12.37 18.74 -8.55
N SER A 155 -11.61 18.91 -9.65
CA SER A 155 -10.98 17.78 -10.34
C SER A 155 -9.88 17.11 -9.53
N ASP A 156 -9.17 17.85 -8.67
CA ASP A 156 -8.14 17.28 -7.79
C ASP A 156 -8.74 16.60 -6.55
N VAL A 157 -9.98 16.95 -6.19
CA VAL A 157 -10.79 16.24 -5.20
C VAL A 157 -11.38 14.97 -5.82
N ASP A 158 -11.96 15.07 -7.02
CA ASP A 158 -12.56 13.94 -7.75
C ASP A 158 -11.50 12.90 -8.16
N TYR A 159 -10.24 13.34 -8.36
CA TYR A 159 -9.08 12.46 -8.56
C TYR A 159 -8.99 11.37 -7.50
N ILE A 160 -9.39 11.63 -6.25
CA ILE A 160 -9.33 10.63 -5.20
C ILE A 160 -10.24 9.46 -5.53
N ASP A 161 -11.48 9.74 -5.91
CA ASP A 161 -12.48 8.70 -6.18
C ASP A 161 -12.22 8.03 -7.54
N ASP A 162 -11.72 8.78 -8.52
CA ASP A 162 -11.45 8.28 -9.87
C ASP A 162 -10.14 7.51 -10.01
N GLN A 163 -9.11 7.85 -9.22
CA GLN A 163 -7.74 7.37 -9.41
C GLN A 163 -7.19 6.61 -8.21
N PHE A 164 -8.00 6.33 -7.19
CA PHE A 164 -7.56 5.47 -6.10
C PHE A 164 -7.17 4.09 -6.65
N PRO A 165 -5.94 3.61 -6.40
CA PRO A 165 -5.37 2.51 -7.16
C PRO A 165 -5.86 1.13 -6.72
N LEU A 166 -6.53 1.02 -5.58
CA LEU A 166 -6.93 -0.25 -4.97
C LEU A 166 -8.45 -0.31 -4.78
N GLU A 167 -9.03 -1.50 -4.79
CA GLU A 167 -10.40 -1.67 -4.29
C GLU A 167 -10.38 -1.37 -2.77
N ILE A 168 -11.29 -0.51 -2.31
CA ILE A 168 -11.46 -0.27 -0.87
C ILE A 168 -12.05 -1.55 -0.27
N PRO A 169 -11.37 -2.22 0.67
CA PRO A 169 -11.89 -3.43 1.28
C PRO A 169 -13.25 -3.15 1.95
N GLU A 170 -14.28 -3.90 1.55
CA GLU A 170 -15.52 -3.99 2.33
C GLU A 170 -15.18 -4.75 3.62
N LEU A 171 -15.15 -4.03 4.74
CA LEU A 171 -14.91 -4.58 6.08
C LEU A 171 -16.21 -5.05 6.73
#